data_AF-A0A1Z5L3Y0-F1
#
_entry.id   AF-A0A1Z5L3Y0-F1
#
_cell.length_a   1.000
_cell.length_b   1.000
_cell.length_c   1.000
_cell.angle_alpha   90.00
_cell.angle_beta   90.00
_cell.angle_gamma   90.00
#
_symmetry.space_group_name_H-M   'P 1'
#
loop_
_entity.id
_entity.type
_entity.pdbx_description
1 polymer ?
#
loop_
_entity_poly.entity_id
_entity_poly.type
_entity_poly.pdbx_seq_one_letter_code
_entity_poly.pdbx_strand_id
1 'polypeptide(L)'
;MPSTHAMTGASVPFGLLIFTMHRYEYPVIIGVLICTAWCALLCMSRIYLGMHTVLDILGGLVLASGIMGVLIPFAETFDEFLLRHPLSPLVMVAIAALLTYAYPSLDHWTPARGDTCIVLATIAGIFVGCWLNFKQGYIHGPGTPPPYRISWPGYTVVGLALLRACIGILSSIATRAFFKSIIYALLRCCLCMDTADEAVRLALLRACIGILSSIATRAFF
;
A
#
# COMPACT_ATOMS: atom_id res chain seq x y z
N MET A 1 10.84 -11.21 16.89
CA MET A 1 10.95 -10.43 15.63
C MET A 1 10.29 -9.07 15.88
N PRO A 2 10.86 -7.95 15.40
CA PRO A 2 10.30 -6.63 15.67
C PRO A 2 8.85 -6.54 15.21
N SER A 3 7.99 -5.94 16.03
CA SER A 3 6.56 -5.92 15.75
C SER A 3 6.22 -4.95 14.62
N THR A 4 5.74 -5.48 13.49
CA THR A 4 5.30 -4.68 12.34
C THR A 4 4.12 -3.76 12.68
N HIS A 5 3.27 -4.17 13.61
CA HIS A 5 2.14 -3.35 14.08
C HIS A 5 2.62 -2.18 14.95
N ALA A 6 3.68 -2.37 15.75
CA ALA A 6 4.31 -1.28 16.47
C ALA A 6 5.01 -0.31 15.49
N MET A 7 5.68 -0.86 14.47
CA MET A 7 6.32 -0.05 13.43
C MET A 7 5.32 0.85 12.68
N THR A 8 4.22 0.28 12.16
CA THR A 8 3.17 1.06 11.47
C THR A 8 2.39 1.96 12.41
N GLY A 9 2.14 1.50 13.64
CA GLY A 9 1.47 2.27 14.69
C GLY A 9 2.26 3.49 15.16
N ALA A 10 3.58 3.53 14.96
CA ALA A 10 4.39 4.73 15.11
C ALA A 10 4.49 5.50 13.78
N SER A 11 4.90 4.85 12.69
CA SER A 11 5.29 5.57 11.48
C SER A 11 4.15 6.32 10.80
N VAL A 12 2.93 5.76 10.81
CA VAL A 12 1.77 6.39 10.18
C VAL A 12 1.32 7.66 10.92
N PRO A 13 0.96 7.63 12.22
CA PRO A 13 0.49 8.84 12.91
C PRO A 13 1.58 9.90 13.07
N PHE A 14 2.82 9.51 13.40
CA PHE A 14 3.92 10.48 13.54
C PHE A 14 4.38 11.03 12.19
N GLY A 15 4.34 10.23 11.12
CA GLY A 15 4.58 10.72 9.76
C GLY A 15 3.56 11.78 9.36
N LEU A 16 2.26 11.51 9.61
CA LEU A 16 1.19 12.48 9.35
C LEU A 16 1.37 13.77 10.16
N LEU A 17 1.73 13.67 11.45
CA LEU A 17 2.03 14.83 12.29
C LEU A 17 3.17 15.67 11.69
N ILE A 18 4.30 15.05 11.37
CA ILE A 18 5.48 15.74 10.82
C ILE A 18 5.17 16.45 9.50
N PHE A 19 4.43 15.80 8.59
CA PHE A 19 4.08 16.40 7.30
C PHE A 19 2.99 17.47 7.39
N THR A 20 2.25 17.56 8.50
CA THR A 20 1.13 18.52 8.66
C THR A 20 1.42 19.65 9.63
N MET A 21 2.34 19.50 10.60
CA MET A 21 2.57 20.46 11.69
C MET A 21 3.01 21.85 11.22
N HIS A 22 3.67 21.95 10.07
CA HIS A 22 4.05 23.22 9.45
C HIS A 22 3.12 23.64 8.30
N ARG A 23 2.19 22.76 7.90
CA ARG A 23 1.28 23.01 6.78
C ARG A 23 -0.12 23.44 7.23
N TYR A 24 -0.60 23.02 8.40
CA TYR A 24 -1.95 23.32 8.88
C TYR A 24 -1.94 24.00 10.25
N GLU A 25 -2.91 24.88 10.48
CA GLU A 25 -3.10 25.57 11.77
C GLU A 25 -3.81 24.65 12.78
N TYR A 26 -3.06 23.98 13.67
CA TYR A 26 -3.61 23.24 14.82
C TYR A 26 -2.59 23.15 15.97
N PRO A 27 -3.02 22.92 17.23
CA PRO A 27 -2.10 22.77 18.34
C PRO A 27 -1.32 21.45 18.27
N VAL A 28 -0.01 21.54 17.98
CA VAL A 28 0.90 20.39 17.82
C VAL A 28 0.88 19.47 19.04
N ILE A 29 0.76 20.03 20.26
CA ILE A 29 0.71 19.25 21.51
C ILE A 29 -0.46 18.25 21.49
N ILE A 30 -1.65 18.67 21.02
CA ILE A 30 -2.81 17.79 20.90
C ILE A 30 -2.54 16.70 19.85
N GLY A 31 -1.90 17.07 18.73
CA GLY A 31 -1.46 16.12 17.72
C GLY A 31 -0.53 15.03 18.30
N VAL A 32 0.49 15.42 19.07
CA VAL A 32 1.39 14.48 19.75
C VAL A 32 0.65 13.56 20.71
N LEU A 33 -0.31 14.09 21.50
CA LEU A 33 -1.12 13.29 22.41
C LEU A 33 -1.97 12.24 21.66
N ILE A 34 -2.56 12.62 20.52
CA ILE A 34 -3.33 11.68 19.68
C ILE A 34 -2.41 10.63 19.06
N CYS A 35 -1.26 11.02 18.52
CA CYS A 35 -0.28 10.10 17.93
C CYS A 35 0.25 9.09 18.96
N THR A 36 0.56 9.56 20.17
CA THR A 36 1.03 8.69 21.27
C THR A 36 -0.07 7.75 21.75
N ALA A 37 -1.31 8.23 21.91
CA ALA A 37 -2.45 7.39 22.28
C ALA A 37 -2.72 6.31 21.23
N TRP A 38 -2.71 6.67 19.93
CA TRP A 38 -2.85 5.73 18.82
C TRP A 38 -1.76 4.65 18.85
N CYS A 39 -0.49 5.07 18.95
CA CYS A 39 0.64 4.16 19.02
C CYS A 39 0.55 3.22 20.24
N ALA A 40 0.19 3.75 21.40
CA ALA A 40 0.00 2.97 22.62
C ALA A 40 -1.12 1.93 22.48
N LEU A 41 -2.28 2.31 21.93
CA LEU A 41 -3.40 1.39 21.69
C LEU A 41 -2.99 0.23 20.77
N LEU A 42 -2.29 0.51 19.67
CA LEU A 42 -1.78 -0.51 18.76
C LEU A 42 -0.75 -1.42 19.45
N CYS A 43 0.19 -0.87 20.21
CA CYS A 43 1.17 -1.68 20.93
C CYS A 43 0.51 -2.57 22.00
N MET A 44 -0.41 -2.01 22.79
CA MET A 44 -1.15 -2.76 23.80
C MET A 44 -1.99 -3.88 23.19
N SER A 45 -2.58 -3.69 22.00
CA SER A 45 -3.32 -4.75 21.31
C SER A 45 -2.46 -5.99 21.02
N ARG A 46 -1.14 -5.81 20.78
CA ARG A 46 -0.21 -6.90 20.48
C ARG A 46 0.22 -7.66 21.73
N ILE A 47 0.39 -6.95 22.84
CA ILE A 47 0.66 -7.56 24.15
C ILE A 47 -0.58 -8.33 24.62
N TYR A 48 -1.76 -7.69 24.52
CA TYR A 48 -3.02 -8.27 24.94
C TYR A 48 -3.36 -9.58 24.22
N LEU A 49 -3.14 -9.63 22.90
CA LEU A 49 -3.34 -10.85 22.11
C LEU A 49 -2.22 -11.89 22.30
N GLY A 50 -1.19 -11.60 23.11
CA GLY A 50 -0.06 -12.50 23.36
C GLY A 50 0.84 -12.73 22.15
N MET A 51 0.74 -11.88 21.12
CA MET A 51 1.41 -12.08 19.82
C MET A 51 2.84 -11.53 19.78
N HIS A 52 3.18 -10.61 20.69
CA HIS A 52 4.52 -10.01 20.78
C HIS A 52 4.91 -9.74 22.23
N THR A 53 6.22 -9.83 22.50
CA THR A 53 6.80 -9.39 23.77
C THR A 53 7.01 -7.88 23.79
N VAL A 54 7.25 -7.32 24.99
CA VAL A 54 7.62 -5.90 25.14
C VAL A 54 8.89 -5.58 24.36
N LEU A 55 9.86 -6.49 24.31
CA LEU A 55 11.10 -6.31 23.57
C LEU A 55 10.85 -6.24 22.04
N ASP A 56 9.96 -7.07 21.51
CA ASP A 56 9.58 -7.01 20.09
C ASP A 56 8.92 -5.67 19.72
N ILE A 57 8.16 -5.09 20.64
CA ILE A 57 7.54 -3.77 20.45
C ILE A 57 8.60 -2.67 20.47
N LEU A 58 9.48 -2.65 21.48
CA LEU A 58 10.56 -1.67 21.58
C LEU A 58 11.48 -1.73 20.35
N GLY A 59 11.86 -2.94 19.92
CA GLY A 59 12.64 -3.13 18.69
C GLY A 59 11.92 -2.60 17.44
N GLY A 60 10.60 -2.80 17.34
CA GLY A 60 9.79 -2.25 16.26
C GLY A 60 9.74 -0.72 16.28
N LEU A 61 9.56 -0.11 17.45
CA LEU A 61 9.54 1.35 17.60
C LEU A 61 10.90 1.97 17.22
N VAL A 62 12.01 1.42 17.73
CA VAL A 62 13.37 1.90 17.39
C VAL A 62 13.63 1.79 15.89
N LEU A 63 13.27 0.65 15.28
CA LEU A 63 13.44 0.46 13.84
C LEU A 63 12.60 1.45 13.03
N ALA A 64 11.35 1.68 13.41
CA ALA A 64 10.48 2.64 12.73
C ALA A 64 11.01 4.07 12.85
N SER A 65 11.44 4.49 14.04
CA SER A 65 12.05 5.80 14.26
C SER A 65 13.32 6.00 13.43
N GLY A 66 14.19 4.99 13.36
CA GLY A 66 15.39 5.02 12.53
C GLY A 66 15.08 5.16 11.04
N ILE A 67 14.15 4.35 10.53
CA ILE A 67 13.70 4.42 9.12
C ILE A 67 13.08 5.78 8.80
N MET A 68 12.23 6.30 9.68
CA MET A 68 11.63 7.62 9.51
C MET A 68 12.68 8.74 9.49
N GLY A 69 13.64 8.71 10.41
CA GLY A 69 14.72 9.70 10.45
C GLY A 69 15.53 9.76 9.16
N VAL A 70 15.71 8.62 8.48
CA VAL A 70 16.37 8.54 7.18
C VAL A 70 15.45 8.96 6.03
N LEU A 71 14.19 8.52 6.01
CA LEU A 71 13.29 8.72 4.86
C LEU A 71 12.63 10.11 4.80
N ILE A 72 12.28 10.69 5.94
CA ILE A 72 11.61 12.00 6.02
C ILE A 72 12.36 13.11 5.25
N PRO A 73 13.69 13.29 5.38
CA PRO A 73 14.38 14.34 4.63
C PRO A 73 14.33 14.16 3.10
N PHE A 74 14.15 12.94 2.60
CA PHE A 74 14.02 12.66 1.17
C PHE A 74 12.56 12.69 0.65
N ALA A 75 11.58 12.82 1.55
CA ALA A 75 10.17 12.68 1.19
C ALA A 75 9.71 13.72 0.16
N GLU A 76 10.14 14.99 0.30
CA GLU A 76 9.76 16.05 -0.64
C GLU A 76 10.38 15.86 -2.02
N THR A 77 11.66 15.47 -2.09
CA THR A 77 12.33 15.15 -3.35
C THR A 77 11.66 13.97 -4.06
N PHE A 78 11.26 12.95 -3.29
CA PHE A 78 10.55 11.80 -3.83
C PHE A 78 9.16 12.19 -4.36
N ASP A 79 8.40 13.00 -3.62
CA ASP A 79 7.09 13.51 -4.05
C ASP A 79 7.17 14.35 -5.34
N GLU A 80 8.18 15.22 -5.45
CA GLU A 80 8.41 15.99 -6.67
C GLU A 80 8.75 15.07 -7.86
N PHE A 81 9.62 14.09 -7.66
CA PHE A 81 9.94 13.11 -8.70
C PHE A 81 8.69 12.35 -9.14
N LEU A 82 7.88 11.88 -8.19
CA LEU A 82 6.67 11.11 -8.45
C LEU A 82 5.66 11.89 -9.30
N LEU A 83 5.43 13.17 -9.01
CA LEU A 83 4.41 13.96 -9.70
C LEU A 83 4.93 14.56 -11.02
N ARG A 84 6.19 15.01 -11.06
CA ARG A 84 6.69 15.87 -12.14
C ARG A 84 7.34 15.09 -13.27
N HIS A 85 8.08 14.03 -12.94
CA HIS A 85 8.89 13.29 -13.93
C HIS A 85 8.01 12.43 -14.86
N PRO A 86 8.25 12.41 -16.18
CA PRO A 86 7.42 11.63 -17.11
C PRO A 86 7.59 10.12 -16.98
N LEU A 87 8.76 9.64 -16.53
CA LEU A 87 9.01 8.21 -16.32
C LEU A 87 8.57 7.70 -14.94
N SER A 88 8.03 8.56 -14.07
CA SER A 88 7.66 8.14 -12.71
C SER A 88 6.66 6.97 -12.67
N PRO A 89 5.63 6.87 -13.56
CA PRO A 89 4.72 5.73 -13.54
C PRO A 89 5.43 4.41 -13.84
N LEU A 90 6.33 4.42 -14.83
CA LEU A 90 7.08 3.23 -15.25
C LEU A 90 8.06 2.80 -14.16
N VAL A 91 8.75 3.75 -13.53
CA VAL A 91 9.66 3.48 -12.41
C VAL A 91 8.90 2.89 -11.22
N MET A 92 7.71 3.41 -10.88
CA MET A 92 6.91 2.87 -9.78
C MET A 92 6.43 1.44 -10.04
N VAL A 93 5.96 1.16 -11.25
CA VAL A 93 5.55 -0.22 -11.63
C VAL A 93 6.75 -1.16 -11.63
N ALA A 94 7.90 -0.72 -12.15
CA ALA A 94 9.13 -1.52 -12.16
C ALA A 94 9.63 -1.82 -10.74
N ILE A 95 9.64 -0.84 -9.84
CA ILE A 95 10.02 -1.02 -8.44
C ILE A 95 9.06 -1.98 -7.74
N ALA A 96 7.74 -1.82 -7.92
CA ALA A 96 6.76 -2.72 -7.31
C ALA A 96 6.92 -4.18 -7.82
N ALA A 97 7.18 -4.36 -9.12
CA ALA A 97 7.47 -5.67 -9.70
C ALA A 97 8.78 -6.26 -9.14
N LEU A 98 9.84 -5.46 -9.06
CA LEU A 98 11.14 -5.88 -8.52
C LEU A 98 11.03 -6.27 -7.04
N LEU A 99 10.33 -5.49 -6.22
CA LEU A 99 10.12 -5.78 -4.80
C LEU A 99 9.27 -7.04 -4.61
N THR A 100 8.27 -7.26 -5.47
CA THR A 100 7.47 -8.49 -5.45
C THR A 100 8.30 -9.71 -5.85
N TYR A 101 9.21 -9.54 -6.81
CA TYR A 101 10.14 -10.58 -7.24
C TYR A 101 11.17 -10.91 -6.16
N ALA A 102 11.78 -9.87 -5.56
CA ALA A 102 12.78 -10.00 -4.51
C ALA A 102 12.20 -10.42 -3.15
N TYR A 103 10.86 -10.47 -3.01
CA TYR A 103 10.22 -10.92 -1.78
C TYR A 103 10.63 -12.37 -1.47
N PRO A 104 11.11 -12.66 -0.24
CA PRO A 104 11.66 -13.96 0.10
C PRO A 104 10.64 -15.07 -0.11
N SER A 105 11.04 -16.09 -0.87
CA SER A 105 10.25 -17.32 -1.01
C SER A 105 10.47 -18.19 0.23
N LEU A 106 9.39 -18.56 0.91
CA LEU A 106 9.41 -19.64 1.87
C LEU A 106 9.23 -20.99 1.16
N ASP A 107 9.78 -22.05 1.74
CA ASP A 107 9.65 -23.43 1.23
C ASP A 107 8.20 -23.93 1.22
N HIS A 108 7.32 -23.28 1.99
CA HIS A 108 5.90 -23.53 2.02
C HIS A 108 5.11 -22.30 1.55
N TRP A 109 3.98 -22.54 0.90
CA TRP A 109 3.10 -21.47 0.47
C TRP A 109 2.47 -20.80 1.69
N THR A 110 2.58 -19.46 1.76
CA THR A 110 1.87 -18.63 2.73
C THR A 110 1.08 -17.54 1.99
N PRO A 111 -0.08 -17.13 2.54
CA PRO A 111 -0.86 -16.04 1.95
C PRO A 111 -0.12 -14.70 1.96
N ALA A 112 0.86 -14.53 2.87
CA ALA A 112 1.60 -13.29 3.09
C ALA A 112 2.28 -12.74 1.81
N ARG A 113 2.81 -13.61 0.94
CA ARG A 113 3.42 -13.19 -0.32
C ARG A 113 2.38 -12.61 -1.29
N GLY A 114 1.20 -13.23 -1.37
CA GLY A 114 0.10 -12.75 -2.18
C GLY A 114 -0.42 -11.41 -1.68
N ASP A 115 -0.60 -11.28 -0.37
CA ASP A 115 -1.05 -10.04 0.26
C ASP A 115 -0.05 -8.90 0.03
N THR A 116 1.25 -9.17 0.17
CA THR A 116 2.30 -8.17 -0.08
C THR A 116 2.33 -7.71 -1.53
N CYS A 117 2.18 -8.63 -2.49
CA CYS A 117 2.09 -8.30 -3.91
C CYS A 117 0.90 -7.38 -4.21
N ILE A 118 -0.28 -7.68 -3.63
CA ILE A 118 -1.48 -6.85 -3.77
C ILE A 118 -1.24 -5.45 -3.22
N VAL A 119 -0.61 -5.33 -2.05
CA VAL A 119 -0.27 -4.04 -1.44
C VAL A 119 0.68 -3.23 -2.32
N LEU A 120 1.78 -3.84 -2.78
CA LEU A 120 2.76 -3.16 -3.65
C LEU A 120 2.13 -2.70 -4.98
N ALA A 121 1.34 -3.57 -5.62
CA ALA A 121 0.66 -3.23 -6.86
C ALA A 121 -0.37 -2.10 -6.67
N THR A 122 -1.07 -2.10 -5.53
CA THR A 122 -2.04 -1.06 -5.19
C THR A 122 -1.35 0.28 -4.95
N ILE A 123 -0.24 0.29 -4.21
CA ILE A 123 0.57 1.50 -3.99
C ILE A 123 1.09 2.07 -5.32
N ALA A 124 1.62 1.22 -6.19
CA ALA A 124 2.06 1.64 -7.52
C ALA A 124 0.90 2.24 -8.34
N GLY A 125 -0.27 1.59 -8.34
CA GLY A 125 -1.46 2.09 -9.02
C GLY A 125 -1.94 3.44 -8.49
N ILE A 126 -1.90 3.66 -7.17
CA ILE A 126 -2.20 4.95 -6.55
C ILE A 126 -1.25 6.04 -7.06
N PHE A 127 0.06 5.78 -7.07
CA PHE A 127 1.04 6.76 -7.56
C PHE A 127 0.89 7.08 -9.05
N VAL A 128 0.64 6.06 -9.89
CA VAL A 128 0.32 6.26 -11.32
C VAL A 128 -0.94 7.12 -11.47
N GLY A 129 -1.96 6.87 -10.65
CA GLY A 129 -3.17 7.68 -10.61
C GLY A 129 -2.93 9.13 -10.18
N CYS A 130 -2.13 9.35 -9.14
CA CYS A 130 -1.73 10.69 -8.70
C CYS A 130 -0.97 11.45 -9.80
N TRP A 131 -0.03 10.79 -10.48
CA TRP A 131 0.69 11.37 -11.61
C TRP A 131 -0.25 11.76 -12.75
N LEU A 132 -1.19 10.87 -13.14
CA LEU A 132 -2.19 11.18 -14.18
C LEU A 132 -3.05 12.39 -13.80
N ASN A 133 -3.55 12.43 -12.56
CA ASN A 133 -4.37 13.53 -12.07
C ASN A 133 -3.60 14.85 -12.04
N PHE A 134 -2.30 14.82 -11.69
CA PHE A 134 -1.45 15.99 -11.72
C PHE A 134 -1.19 16.48 -13.16
N LYS A 135 -0.90 15.57 -14.10
CA LYS A 135 -0.70 15.93 -15.52
C LYS A 135 -1.96 16.45 -16.20
N GLN A 136 -3.14 16.01 -15.76
CA GLN A 136 -4.43 16.50 -16.23
C GLN A 136 -4.87 17.80 -15.54
N GLY A 137 -4.14 18.27 -14.52
CA GLY A 137 -4.46 19.50 -13.79
C GLY A 137 -5.52 19.36 -12.69
N TYR A 138 -6.02 18.15 -12.42
CA TYR A 138 -7.01 17.90 -11.36
C TYR A 138 -6.42 18.03 -9.95
N ILE A 139 -5.14 17.70 -9.78
CA ILE A 139 -4.39 17.93 -8.54
C ILE A 139 -3.40 19.06 -8.78
N HIS A 140 -3.50 20.13 -8.00
CA HIS A 140 -2.55 21.24 -7.97
C HIS A 140 -2.35 21.69 -6.53
N GLY A 141 -1.19 22.29 -6.26
CA GLY A 141 -0.89 22.86 -4.95
C GLY A 141 -1.85 24.00 -4.59
N PRO A 142 -2.08 24.27 -3.30
CA PRO A 142 -2.84 25.45 -2.89
C PRO A 142 -2.16 26.72 -3.42
N GLY A 143 -2.95 27.65 -3.96
CA GLY A 143 -2.41 28.92 -4.47
C GLY A 143 -1.89 29.88 -3.39
N THR A 144 -2.04 29.52 -2.12
CA THR A 144 -1.57 30.29 -0.95
C THR A 144 -0.40 29.58 -0.27
N PRO A 145 0.56 30.32 0.30
CA PRO A 145 1.60 29.72 1.13
C PRO A 145 0.99 29.16 2.43
N PRO A 146 1.55 28.08 2.99
CA PRO A 146 1.17 27.58 4.31
C PRO A 146 1.48 28.62 5.41
N PRO A 147 0.77 28.58 6.56
CA PRO A 147 -0.11 27.52 7.04
C PRO A 147 -1.57 27.66 6.56
N TYR A 148 -2.23 26.51 6.36
CA TYR A 148 -3.61 26.40 5.92
C TYR A 148 -4.57 26.26 7.11
N ARG A 149 -5.66 27.01 7.08
CA ARG A 149 -6.76 26.84 8.04
C ARG A 149 -7.52 25.54 7.75
N ILE A 150 -7.80 24.77 8.79
CA ILE A 150 -8.60 23.56 8.70
C ILE A 150 -10.06 23.94 8.46
N SER A 151 -10.57 23.67 7.25
CA SER A 151 -11.99 23.80 6.93
C SER A 151 -12.73 22.51 7.28
N TRP A 152 -13.66 22.56 8.22
CA TRP A 152 -14.49 21.41 8.56
C TRP A 152 -15.44 21.07 7.39
N PRO A 153 -15.49 19.81 6.94
CA PRO A 153 -16.32 19.42 5.81
C PRO A 153 -17.81 19.51 6.17
N GLY A 154 -18.58 20.21 5.35
CA GLY A 154 -20.05 20.19 5.42
C GLY A 154 -20.65 18.87 4.93
N TYR A 155 -21.96 18.68 5.12
CA TYR A 155 -22.66 17.45 4.73
C TYR A 155 -22.52 17.09 3.25
N THR A 156 -22.43 18.08 2.36
CA THR A 156 -22.25 17.87 0.91
C THR A 156 -20.89 17.25 0.59
N VAL A 157 -19.82 17.74 1.20
CA VAL A 157 -18.46 17.21 1.02
C VAL A 157 -18.38 15.79 1.55
N VAL A 158 -18.99 15.53 2.71
CA VAL A 158 -19.08 14.17 3.28
C VAL A 158 -19.85 13.24 2.34
N GLY A 159 -21.00 13.67 1.82
CA GLY A 159 -21.80 12.89 0.87
C GLY A 159 -21.04 12.57 -0.41
N LEU A 160 -20.33 13.55 -0.98
CA LEU A 160 -19.48 13.35 -2.16
C LEU A 160 -18.29 12.42 -1.87
N ALA A 161 -17.67 12.52 -0.69
CA ALA A 161 -16.59 11.62 -0.27
C ALA A 161 -17.08 10.18 -0.15
N LEU A 162 -18.26 9.96 0.43
CA LEU A 162 -18.90 8.64 0.51
C LEU A 162 -19.24 8.10 -0.89
N LEU A 163 -19.83 8.92 -1.75
CA LEU A 163 -20.14 8.52 -3.13
C LEU A 163 -18.87 8.11 -3.89
N ARG A 164 -17.80 8.90 -3.78
CA ARG A 164 -16.50 8.58 -4.37
C ARG A 164 -15.94 7.27 -3.83
N ALA A 165 -16.06 7.02 -2.52
CA ALA A 165 -15.62 5.76 -1.91
C ALA A 165 -16.42 4.57 -2.44
N CYS A 166 -17.75 4.67 -2.52
CA CYS A 166 -18.61 3.62 -3.08
C CYS A 166 -18.24 3.31 -4.53
N ILE A 167 -18.08 4.34 -5.38
CA ILE A 167 -17.68 4.16 -6.78
C ILE A 167 -16.30 3.50 -6.86
N GLY A 168 -15.34 3.91 -6.03
CA GLY A 168 -14.00 3.31 -5.98
C GLY A 168 -13.98 1.84 -5.55
N ILE A 169 -14.82 1.46 -4.59
CA ILE A 169 -14.97 0.07 -4.17
C ILE A 169 -15.59 -0.77 -5.29
N LEU A 170 -16.68 -0.28 -5.90
CA LEU A 170 -17.36 -0.96 -6.99
C LEU A 170 -16.45 -1.14 -8.21
N SER A 171 -15.71 -0.09 -8.60
CA SER A 171 -14.75 -0.18 -9.70
C SER A 171 -13.65 -1.18 -9.41
N SER A 172 -13.10 -1.20 -8.18
CA SER A 172 -12.08 -2.18 -7.78
C SER A 172 -12.58 -3.64 -7.88
N ILE A 173 -13.81 -3.90 -7.45
CA ILE A 173 -14.45 -5.23 -7.58
C ILE A 173 -14.63 -5.60 -9.05
N ALA A 174 -15.14 -4.68 -9.87
CA ALA A 174 -15.36 -4.88 -11.29
C ALA A 174 -14.04 -5.16 -12.03
N THR A 175 -13.00 -4.37 -11.76
CA THR A 175 -11.66 -4.54 -12.31
C THR A 175 -11.07 -5.91 -11.94
N ARG A 176 -11.22 -6.33 -10.69
CA ARG A 176 -10.79 -7.66 -10.24
C ARG A 176 -11.51 -8.78 -10.98
N ALA A 177 -12.83 -8.69 -11.14
CA ALA A 177 -13.62 -9.68 -11.86
C ALA A 177 -13.22 -9.74 -13.36
N PHE A 178 -13.04 -8.59 -13.98
CA PHE A 178 -12.63 -8.46 -15.39
C PHE A 178 -11.25 -9.08 -15.65
N PHE A 179 -10.23 -8.70 -14.86
CA PHE A 179 -8.88 -9.24 -15.05
C PHE A 179 -8.80 -10.72 -14.71
N LYS A 180 -9.57 -11.20 -13.73
CA LYS A 180 -9.67 -12.64 -13.44
C LYS A 180 -10.16 -13.41 -14.67
N SER A 181 -11.21 -12.92 -15.33
CA SER A 181 -11.74 -13.53 -16.56
C SER A 181 -10.72 -13.52 -17.71
N ILE A 182 -10.00 -12.41 -17.90
CA ILE A 182 -8.94 -12.30 -18.93
C ILE A 182 -7.82 -13.30 -18.65
N ILE A 183 -7.33 -13.38 -17.41
CA ILE A 183 -6.25 -14.29 -17.05
C ILE A 183 -6.66 -15.74 -17.31
N TYR A 184 -7.89 -16.14 -16.97
CA TYR A 184 -8.38 -17.48 -17.30
C TYR A 184 -8.47 -17.72 -18.81
N ALA A 185 -8.94 -16.75 -19.59
CA ALA A 185 -9.00 -16.87 -21.04
C ALA A 185 -7.61 -17.00 -21.67
N LEU A 186 -6.64 -16.20 -21.21
CA LEU A 186 -5.25 -16.28 -21.64
C LEU A 186 -4.61 -17.60 -21.26
N LEU A 187 -4.81 -18.08 -20.03
CA LEU A 187 -4.30 -19.39 -19.61
C LEU A 187 -4.89 -20.51 -20.46
N ARG A 188 -6.19 -20.46 -20.77
CA ARG A 188 -6.82 -21.44 -21.66
C ARG A 188 -6.23 -21.40 -23.08
N CYS A 189 -6.00 -20.20 -23.61
CA CYS A 189 -5.45 -19.99 -24.95
C CYS A 189 -3.98 -20.40 -25.05
N CYS A 190 -3.14 -19.99 -24.08
CA CYS A 190 -1.70 -20.20 -24.12
C CYS A 190 -1.27 -21.58 -23.62
N LEU A 191 -2.04 -22.25 -22.76
CA LEU A 191 -1.68 -23.57 -22.18
C LEU A 191 -2.53 -24.74 -22.71
N CYS A 192 -3.48 -24.51 -23.63
CA CYS A 192 -4.37 -25.55 -24.19
C CYS A 192 -5.01 -26.50 -23.14
N MET A 193 -5.26 -26.03 -21.92
CA MET A 193 -5.90 -26.85 -20.88
C MET A 193 -7.43 -26.78 -21.00
N ASP A 194 -8.06 -27.92 -21.24
CA ASP A 194 -9.52 -28.05 -21.31
C ASP A 194 -10.10 -28.18 -19.88
N THR A 195 -10.84 -27.17 -19.43
CA THR A 195 -11.32 -27.06 -18.04
C THR A 195 -12.76 -27.57 -17.89
N ALA A 196 -13.09 -28.69 -18.53
CA ALA A 196 -14.38 -29.35 -18.33
C ALA A 196 -14.41 -30.16 -17.00
N ASP A 197 -13.25 -30.56 -16.48
CA ASP A 197 -13.14 -31.30 -15.23
C ASP A 197 -13.01 -30.38 -14.01
N GLU A 198 -13.88 -30.58 -13.02
CA GLU A 198 -13.90 -29.85 -11.75
C GLU A 198 -12.60 -30.05 -10.95
N ALA A 199 -11.92 -31.19 -11.15
CA ALA A 199 -10.58 -31.48 -10.66
C ALA A 199 -9.50 -30.55 -11.26
N VAL A 200 -9.66 -30.14 -12.52
CA VAL A 200 -8.75 -29.21 -13.22
C VAL A 200 -8.95 -27.79 -12.73
N ARG A 201 -10.15 -27.38 -12.31
CA ARG A 201 -10.37 -26.07 -11.64
C ARG A 201 -9.64 -25.97 -10.29
N LEU A 202 -9.69 -27.03 -9.48
CA LEU A 202 -8.96 -27.12 -8.21
C LEU A 202 -7.46 -27.25 -8.43
N ALA A 203 -7.03 -28.00 -9.44
CA ALA A 203 -5.64 -28.10 -9.85
C ALA A 203 -5.11 -26.80 -10.47
N LEU A 204 -5.91 -26.02 -11.19
CA LEU A 204 -5.58 -24.69 -11.75
C LEU A 204 -5.58 -23.59 -10.70
N LEU A 205 -6.41 -23.66 -9.67
CA LEU A 205 -6.26 -22.77 -8.52
C LEU A 205 -4.94 -23.06 -7.79
N ARG A 206 -4.59 -24.34 -7.62
CA ARG A 206 -3.28 -24.76 -7.07
C ARG A 206 -2.12 -24.50 -8.02
N ALA A 207 -2.33 -24.57 -9.34
CA ALA A 207 -1.32 -24.36 -10.36
C ALA A 207 -1.21 -22.90 -10.77
N CYS A 208 -2.19 -22.01 -10.64
CA CYS A 208 -1.94 -20.56 -10.73
C CYS A 208 -1.11 -20.08 -9.53
N ILE A 209 -1.34 -20.69 -8.36
CA ILE A 209 -0.46 -20.54 -7.19
C ILE A 209 0.93 -21.14 -7.48
N GLY A 210 1.01 -22.27 -8.19
CA GLY A 210 2.25 -22.97 -8.53
C GLY A 210 2.99 -22.48 -9.80
N ILE A 211 2.33 -21.84 -10.76
CA ILE A 211 2.88 -21.36 -12.04
C ILE A 211 3.54 -19.99 -11.83
N LEU A 212 3.08 -19.20 -10.86
CA LEU A 212 3.90 -18.11 -10.31
C LEU A 212 5.21 -18.64 -9.68
N SER A 213 5.24 -19.89 -9.20
CA SER A 213 6.48 -20.54 -8.76
C SER A 213 7.29 -21.16 -9.92
N SER A 214 6.62 -21.68 -10.96
CA SER A 214 7.29 -22.35 -12.10
C SER A 214 7.83 -21.38 -13.16
N ILE A 215 7.28 -20.16 -13.29
CA ILE A 215 7.88 -19.10 -14.12
C ILE A 215 9.22 -18.64 -13.50
N ALA A 216 9.43 -18.83 -12.19
CA ALA A 216 10.73 -18.63 -11.55
C ALA A 216 11.74 -19.76 -11.79
N THR A 217 11.30 -20.96 -12.21
CA THR A 217 12.20 -22.11 -12.43
C THR A 217 12.58 -22.32 -13.90
N ARG A 218 11.85 -21.75 -14.88
CA ARG A 218 12.12 -21.96 -16.32
C ARG A 218 12.67 -20.74 -17.08
N ALA A 219 13.05 -19.67 -16.37
CA ALA A 219 13.87 -18.58 -16.94
C ALA A 219 15.38 -18.78 -16.72
N PHE A 220 15.79 -19.93 -16.16
CA PHE A 220 17.19 -20.37 -16.09
C PHE A 220 17.30 -21.84 -16.54
N PHE A 221 16.96 -22.06 -17.81
CA PHE A 221 17.92 -22.61 -18.77
C PHE A 221 17.99 -21.64 -19.95
#